data_AF-A0A7Y2C9T6-F1
#
_entry.id   AF-A0A7Y2C9T6-F1
#
_cell.length_a   1.000
_cell.length_b   1.000
_cell.length_c   1.000
_cell.angle_alpha   90.00
_cell.angle_beta   90.00
_cell.angle_gamma   90.00
#
_symmetry.space_group_name_H-M   'P 1'
#
loop_
_entity.id
_entity.type
_entity.pdbx_description
1 polymer ?
#
loop_
_entity_poly.entity_id
_entity_poly.type
_entity_poly.pdbx_seq_one_letter_code
_entity_poly.pdbx_strand_id
1 'polypeptide(L)'
;MIGQGLQFSVFDEGVRVRKKPNSNRDIVRLLARSNIQSVVNPLGLGREARRIARERDEVVREFGRRQFDKTIVANAEIRGRTIVQDKVLTFGEVLRADENHYALIDRLVEFTKACWAQGVCETTFNFTVNHGVTEEGRVVIIDIGELTFDRDVAVRHIRERFWEKAWSFTSDLDDNVREYVAHAFSDRLTEKVLVETWVDAPIIGSEAASPSNSE
;
A
#
# COMPACT_ATOMS: atom_id res chain seq x y z
N MET A 1 -17.37 -12.57 5.41
CA MET A 1 -16.58 -11.74 4.48
C MET A 1 -17.00 -10.30 4.73
N ILE A 2 -16.05 -9.40 4.94
CA ILE A 2 -16.34 -7.99 5.31
C ILE A 2 -15.95 -6.99 4.22
N GLY A 3 -15.18 -7.44 3.21
CA GLY A 3 -14.82 -6.61 2.07
C GLY A 3 -14.24 -7.44 0.93
N GLN A 4 -14.22 -6.87 -0.27
CA GLN A 4 -13.62 -7.49 -1.44
C GLN A 4 -12.93 -6.41 -2.28
N GLY A 5 -11.61 -6.47 -2.31
CA GLY A 5 -10.79 -5.71 -3.26
C GLY A 5 -10.51 -6.52 -4.52
N LEU A 6 -9.76 -5.93 -5.45
CA LEU A 6 -9.39 -6.57 -6.70
C LEU A 6 -8.50 -7.80 -6.47
N GLN A 7 -7.49 -7.67 -5.61
CA GLN A 7 -6.49 -8.72 -5.36
C GLN A 7 -6.90 -9.72 -4.26
N PHE A 8 -7.65 -9.26 -3.25
CA PHE A 8 -7.98 -10.03 -2.06
C PHE A 8 -9.46 -9.90 -1.65
N SER A 9 -10.00 -10.99 -1.11
CA SER A 9 -11.24 -10.98 -0.32
C SER A 9 -10.88 -10.95 1.17
N VAL A 10 -11.55 -10.10 1.94
CA VAL A 10 -11.26 -9.85 3.36
C VAL A 10 -12.31 -10.52 4.26
N PHE A 11 -11.84 -11.29 5.23
CA PHE A 11 -12.65 -12.03 6.19
C PHE A 11 -12.35 -11.52 7.60
N ASP A 12 -13.39 -11.32 8.38
CA ASP A 12 -13.26 -10.99 9.80
C ASP A 12 -12.83 -12.22 10.61
N GLU A 13 -11.84 -12.05 11.48
CA GLU A 13 -11.38 -13.05 12.45
C GLU A 13 -11.30 -12.45 13.88
N GLY A 14 -12.21 -11.52 14.21
CA GLY A 14 -12.29 -10.88 15.52
C GLY A 14 -11.40 -9.65 15.60
N VAL A 15 -10.27 -9.74 16.31
CA VAL A 15 -9.29 -8.64 16.43
C VAL A 15 -8.34 -8.55 15.22
N ARG A 16 -8.42 -9.53 14.31
CA ARG A 16 -7.62 -9.59 13.08
C ARG A 16 -8.53 -9.72 11.86
N VAL A 17 -7.96 -9.51 10.69
CA VAL A 17 -8.58 -9.80 9.40
C VAL A 17 -7.72 -10.76 8.61
N ARG A 18 -8.36 -11.69 7.91
CA ARG A 18 -7.70 -12.60 6.97
C ARG A 18 -8.00 -12.18 5.54
N LYS A 19 -6.95 -11.93 4.77
CA LYS A 19 -7.01 -11.64 3.34
C LYS A 19 -6.72 -12.90 2.54
N LYS A 20 -7.70 -13.36 1.78
CA LYS A 20 -7.58 -14.49 0.86
C LYS A 20 -7.39 -13.97 -0.57
N PRO A 21 -6.35 -14.41 -1.30
CA PRO A 21 -6.15 -13.99 -2.68
C PRO A 21 -7.33 -14.42 -3.55
N ASN A 22 -7.80 -13.50 -4.39
CA ASN A 22 -8.83 -13.78 -5.38
C ASN A 22 -8.28 -14.70 -6.47
N SER A 23 -9.14 -15.58 -6.99
CA SER A 23 -8.79 -16.37 -8.17
C SER A 23 -8.80 -15.51 -9.43
N ASN A 24 -8.13 -15.93 -10.50
CA ASN A 24 -8.17 -15.21 -11.78
C ASN A 24 -9.61 -15.00 -12.28
N ARG A 25 -10.51 -15.98 -12.05
CA ARG A 25 -11.92 -15.85 -12.43
C ARG A 25 -12.63 -14.76 -11.62
N ASP A 26 -12.31 -14.63 -10.34
CA ASP A 26 -12.87 -13.58 -9.48
C ASP A 26 -12.33 -12.21 -9.88
N ILE A 27 -11.03 -12.09 -10.17
CA ILE A 27 -10.43 -10.84 -10.67
C ILE A 27 -11.08 -10.42 -11.99
N VAL A 28 -11.28 -11.33 -12.95
CA VAL A 28 -11.98 -11.03 -14.21
C VAL A 28 -13.39 -10.50 -13.95
N ARG A 29 -14.15 -11.14 -13.04
CA ARG A 29 -15.51 -10.70 -12.69
C ARG A 29 -15.52 -9.31 -12.07
N LEU A 30 -14.54 -9.01 -11.22
CA LEU A 30 -14.40 -7.69 -10.58
C LEU A 30 -14.04 -6.61 -11.61
N LEU A 31 -13.06 -6.86 -12.47
CA LEU A 31 -12.69 -5.94 -13.56
C LEU A 31 -13.87 -5.65 -14.51
N ALA A 32 -14.65 -6.68 -14.86
CA ALA A 32 -15.81 -6.53 -15.74
C ALA A 32 -16.91 -5.66 -15.11
N ARG A 33 -17.04 -5.68 -13.77
CA ARG A 33 -18.00 -4.85 -13.04
C ARG A 33 -17.53 -3.40 -12.88
N SER A 34 -16.23 -3.18 -12.71
CA SER A 34 -15.67 -1.84 -12.52
C SER A 34 -15.57 -1.02 -13.81
N ASN A 35 -15.56 -1.68 -14.98
CA ASN A 35 -15.48 -0.98 -16.26
C ASN A 35 -16.31 -1.70 -17.34
N ILE A 36 -17.51 -1.16 -17.63
CA ILE A 36 -18.43 -1.68 -18.65
C ILE A 36 -17.76 -1.78 -20.03
N GLN A 37 -16.84 -0.87 -20.38
CA GLN A 37 -16.14 -0.92 -21.66
C GLN A 37 -15.17 -2.12 -21.74
N SER A 38 -14.71 -2.65 -20.60
CA SER A 38 -13.84 -3.82 -20.56
C SER A 38 -14.57 -5.12 -20.90
N VAL A 39 -15.90 -5.15 -20.82
CA VAL A 39 -16.74 -6.29 -21.24
C VAL A 39 -16.62 -6.54 -22.76
N VAL A 40 -16.23 -5.52 -23.53
CA VAL A 40 -16.04 -5.61 -24.99
C VAL A 40 -14.76 -6.38 -25.38
N ASN A 41 -13.82 -6.61 -24.44
CA ASN A 41 -12.58 -7.35 -24.71
C ASN A 41 -12.29 -8.43 -23.63
N PRO A 42 -12.96 -9.59 -23.69
CA PRO A 42 -12.82 -10.64 -22.67
C PRO A 42 -11.40 -11.25 -22.60
N LEU A 43 -10.68 -11.33 -23.72
CA LEU A 43 -9.29 -11.79 -23.73
C LEU A 43 -8.35 -10.80 -23.02
N GLY A 44 -8.61 -9.49 -23.17
CA GLY A 44 -7.93 -8.43 -22.43
C GLY A 44 -8.09 -8.61 -20.92
N LEU A 45 -9.32 -8.81 -20.45
CA LEU A 45 -9.63 -9.05 -19.03
C LEU A 45 -8.88 -10.26 -18.45
N GLY A 46 -8.83 -11.37 -19.20
CA GLY A 46 -8.12 -12.58 -18.75
C GLY A 46 -6.59 -12.43 -18.70
N ARG A 47 -6.00 -11.60 -19.56
CA ARG A 47 -4.57 -11.24 -19.47
C ARG A 47 -4.31 -10.33 -18.28
N GLU A 48 -5.16 -9.33 -18.09
CA GLU A 48 -5.05 -8.37 -17.01
C GLU A 48 -5.20 -9.02 -15.63
N ALA A 49 -6.19 -9.92 -15.48
CA ALA A 49 -6.35 -10.68 -14.25
C ALA A 49 -5.12 -11.52 -13.89
N ARG A 50 -4.48 -12.13 -14.90
CA ARG A 50 -3.23 -12.88 -14.70
C ARG A 50 -2.05 -11.96 -14.35
N ARG A 51 -1.99 -10.76 -14.92
CA ARG A 51 -0.98 -9.75 -14.59
C ARG A 51 -1.11 -9.36 -13.11
N ILE A 52 -2.30 -8.95 -12.68
CA ILE A 52 -2.60 -8.58 -11.28
C ILE A 52 -2.28 -9.73 -10.31
N ALA A 53 -2.67 -10.96 -10.65
CA ALA A 53 -2.39 -12.11 -9.79
C ALA A 53 -0.89 -12.39 -9.65
N ARG A 54 -0.10 -12.20 -10.72
CA ARG A 54 1.37 -12.36 -10.68
C ARG A 54 2.02 -11.27 -9.85
N GLU A 55 1.67 -10.00 -10.09
CA GLU A 55 2.21 -8.85 -9.35
C GLU A 55 1.93 -9.01 -7.84
N ARG A 56 0.70 -9.35 -7.47
CA ARG A 56 0.36 -9.70 -6.08
C ARG A 56 1.26 -10.80 -5.52
N ASP A 57 1.39 -11.91 -6.24
CA ASP A 57 2.16 -13.07 -5.77
C ASP A 57 3.68 -12.75 -5.67
N GLU A 58 4.19 -11.84 -6.48
CA GLU A 58 5.56 -11.32 -6.42
C GLU A 58 5.75 -10.41 -5.19
N VAL A 59 4.85 -9.45 -4.98
CA VAL A 59 4.92 -8.54 -3.82
C VAL A 59 4.79 -9.31 -2.50
N VAL A 60 3.86 -10.26 -2.40
CA VAL A 60 3.70 -11.11 -1.21
C VAL A 60 4.95 -11.97 -0.97
N ARG A 61 5.60 -12.45 -2.03
CA ARG A 61 6.86 -13.20 -1.92
C ARG A 61 7.99 -12.32 -1.40
N GLU A 62 8.17 -11.13 -1.96
CA GLU A 62 9.18 -10.18 -1.48
C GLU A 62 8.90 -9.78 -0.04
N PHE A 63 7.66 -9.42 0.31
CA PHE A 63 7.25 -9.13 1.68
C PHE A 63 7.66 -10.22 2.68
N GLY A 64 7.48 -11.49 2.30
CA GLY A 64 7.83 -12.64 3.14
C GLY A 64 9.33 -12.87 3.29
N ARG A 65 10.15 -12.28 2.41
CA ARG A 65 11.62 -12.41 2.41
C ARG A 65 12.33 -11.21 3.05
N ARG A 66 11.64 -10.08 3.22
CA ARG A 66 12.24 -8.85 3.74
C ARG A 66 12.11 -8.74 5.26
N GLN A 67 13.18 -8.29 5.89
CA GLN A 67 13.22 -7.96 7.30
C GLN A 67 12.94 -6.46 7.49
N PHE A 68 11.81 -6.15 8.11
CA PHE A 68 11.40 -4.80 8.49
C PHE A 68 10.39 -4.89 9.65
N ASP A 69 10.13 -3.76 10.30
CA ASP A 69 9.18 -3.68 11.40
C ASP A 69 7.75 -3.97 10.90
N LYS A 70 7.20 -5.11 11.33
CA LYS A 70 5.85 -5.53 10.93
C LYS A 70 4.76 -4.63 11.49
N THR A 71 5.04 -3.75 12.45
CA THR A 71 4.05 -2.79 12.93
C THR A 71 3.64 -1.80 11.85
N ILE A 72 4.49 -1.50 10.85
CA ILE A 72 4.13 -0.62 9.73
C ILE A 72 3.07 -1.22 8.79
N VAL A 73 2.84 -2.53 8.88
CA VAL A 73 1.88 -3.29 8.06
C VAL A 73 0.82 -3.98 8.92
N ALA A 74 0.42 -3.34 10.02
CA ALA A 74 -0.58 -3.87 10.95
C ALA A 74 -0.25 -5.30 11.43
N ASN A 75 1.03 -5.56 11.74
CA ASN A 75 1.53 -6.86 12.18
C ASN A 75 1.19 -8.02 11.22
N ALA A 76 1.17 -7.74 9.91
CA ALA A 76 0.82 -8.73 8.91
C ALA A 76 1.75 -9.95 8.87
N GLU A 77 1.12 -11.12 8.79
CA GLU A 77 1.74 -12.44 8.70
C GLU A 77 1.26 -13.17 7.44
N ILE A 78 2.17 -13.82 6.72
CA ILE A 78 1.82 -14.73 5.64
C ILE A 78 1.55 -16.11 6.22
N ARG A 79 0.33 -16.62 6.05
CA ARG A 79 -0.09 -17.98 6.43
C ARG A 79 -0.50 -18.75 5.19
N GLY A 80 0.42 -19.55 4.66
CA GLY A 80 0.25 -20.23 3.38
C GLY A 80 0.06 -19.22 2.24
N ARG A 81 -1.13 -19.20 1.62
CA ARG A 81 -1.48 -18.22 0.59
C ARG A 81 -2.27 -17.02 1.10
N THR A 82 -2.54 -16.95 2.41
CA THR A 82 -3.34 -15.88 3.01
C THR A 82 -2.48 -14.92 3.81
N ILE A 83 -2.95 -13.70 3.98
CA ILE A 83 -2.34 -12.71 4.88
C ILE A 83 -3.28 -12.54 6.07
N VAL A 84 -2.75 -12.58 7.29
CA VAL A 84 -3.48 -12.23 8.51
C VAL A 84 -2.84 -10.98 9.08
N GLN A 85 -3.64 -9.97 9.39
CA GLN A 85 -3.17 -8.69 9.93
C GLN A 85 -4.14 -8.18 10.98
N ASP A 86 -3.70 -7.27 11.82
CA ASP A 86 -4.54 -6.66 12.85
C ASP A 86 -5.65 -5.83 12.20
N LYS A 87 -6.82 -5.84 12.84
CA LYS A 87 -7.94 -5.03 12.40
C LYS A 87 -7.71 -3.59 12.85
N VAL A 88 -7.84 -2.65 11.92
CA VAL A 88 -7.71 -1.21 12.14
C VAL A 88 -8.84 -0.49 11.41
N LEU A 89 -9.12 0.76 11.80
CA LEU A 89 -10.01 1.62 11.02
C LEU A 89 -9.27 2.08 9.76
N THR A 90 -9.95 2.15 8.62
CA THR A 90 -9.33 2.68 7.42
C THR A 90 -9.01 4.16 7.59
N PHE A 91 -7.96 4.62 6.93
CA PHE A 91 -7.54 6.01 7.04
C PHE A 91 -8.66 6.97 6.60
N GLY A 92 -9.43 6.61 5.57
CA GLY A 92 -10.59 7.38 5.11
C GLY A 92 -11.74 7.45 6.11
N GLU A 93 -12.01 6.36 6.86
CA GLU A 93 -13.02 6.39 7.94
C GLU A 93 -12.62 7.37 9.05
N VAL A 94 -11.35 7.33 9.46
CA VAL A 94 -10.83 8.21 10.51
C VAL A 94 -10.76 9.65 10.00
N LEU A 95 -10.30 9.85 8.77
CA LEU A 95 -10.22 11.16 8.14
C LEU A 95 -11.60 11.81 8.01
N ARG A 96 -12.70 11.06 7.83
CA ARG A 96 -14.04 11.68 7.78
C ARG A 96 -14.64 11.99 9.15
N ALA A 97 -14.09 11.41 10.22
CA ALA A 97 -14.63 11.53 11.57
C ALA A 97 -13.82 12.49 12.46
N ASP A 98 -12.56 12.75 12.13
CA ASP A 98 -11.66 13.63 12.90
C ASP A 98 -11.97 15.10 12.60
N GLU A 99 -11.96 16.01 13.57
CA GLU A 99 -12.12 17.45 13.25
C GLU A 99 -10.79 18.07 12.76
N ASN A 100 -9.66 17.38 12.96
CA ASN A 100 -8.32 17.83 12.64
C ASN A 100 -7.66 16.97 11.54
N HIS A 101 -8.30 16.94 10.37
CA HIS A 101 -7.83 16.20 9.19
C HIS A 101 -6.36 16.49 8.85
N TYR A 102 -5.90 17.73 9.03
CA TYR A 102 -4.54 18.15 8.65
C TYR A 102 -3.46 17.46 9.50
N ALA A 103 -3.66 17.38 10.81
CA ALA A 103 -2.72 16.66 11.68
C ALA A 103 -2.66 15.16 11.34
N LEU A 104 -3.78 14.56 10.90
CA LEU A 104 -3.81 13.17 10.46
C LEU A 104 -3.04 12.98 9.13
N ILE A 105 -3.17 13.90 8.18
CA ILE A 105 -2.36 13.93 6.95
C ILE A 105 -0.88 14.11 7.25
N ASP A 106 -0.51 14.95 8.22
CA ASP A 106 0.88 15.11 8.65
C ASP A 106 1.46 13.78 9.17
N ARG A 107 0.69 13.04 9.97
CA ARG A 107 1.10 11.71 10.43
C ARG A 107 1.28 10.72 9.27
N LEU A 108 0.44 10.79 8.25
CA LEU A 108 0.59 9.95 7.04
C LEU A 108 1.87 10.29 6.27
N VAL A 109 2.23 11.57 6.17
CA VAL A 109 3.50 12.01 5.54
C VAL A 109 4.70 11.45 6.31
N GLU A 110 4.72 11.60 7.64
CA GLU A 110 5.83 11.10 8.45
C GLU A 110 5.89 9.56 8.45
N PHE A 111 4.74 8.90 8.48
CA PHE A 111 4.65 7.45 8.31
C PHE A 111 5.20 6.98 6.96
N THR A 112 4.90 7.69 5.87
CA THR A 112 5.43 7.36 4.53
C THR A 112 6.95 7.41 4.49
N LYS A 113 7.56 8.44 5.10
CA LYS A 113 9.03 8.52 5.24
C LYS A 113 9.58 7.38 6.10
N ALA A 114 8.89 6.99 7.17
CA ALA A 114 9.28 5.85 8.01
C ALA A 114 9.23 4.52 7.24
N CYS A 115 8.31 4.36 6.28
CA CYS A 115 8.31 3.23 5.36
C CYS A 115 9.51 3.26 4.40
N TRP A 116 9.87 4.42 3.87
CA TRP A 116 11.06 4.57 3.02
C TRP A 116 12.34 4.21 3.77
N ALA A 117 12.44 4.59 5.05
CA ALA A 117 13.53 4.21 5.94
C ALA A 117 13.65 2.69 6.18
N GLN A 118 12.67 1.92 5.69
CA GLN A 118 12.65 0.47 5.73
C GLN A 118 12.57 -0.15 4.32
N GLY A 119 12.81 0.64 3.28
CA GLY A 119 12.86 0.15 1.90
C GLY A 119 11.52 -0.30 1.36
N VAL A 120 10.43 0.31 1.85
CA VAL A 120 9.05 0.01 1.45
C VAL A 120 8.37 1.28 0.94
N CYS A 121 7.70 1.20 -0.21
CA CYS A 121 6.83 2.27 -0.69
C CYS A 121 5.50 1.70 -1.18
N GLU A 122 4.42 2.42 -0.93
CA GLU A 122 3.12 2.13 -1.53
C GLU A 122 3.09 2.71 -2.97
N THR A 123 2.47 2.01 -3.91
CA THR A 123 2.61 2.29 -5.34
C THR A 123 1.45 3.07 -5.96
N THR A 124 0.24 2.93 -5.43
CA THR A 124 -0.96 3.59 -5.96
C THR A 124 -1.30 4.88 -5.24
N PHE A 125 -0.77 5.08 -4.04
CA PHE A 125 -1.07 6.21 -3.15
C PHE A 125 -2.56 6.33 -2.83
N ASN A 126 -3.32 5.22 -2.87
CA ASN A 126 -4.74 5.20 -2.55
C ASN A 126 -4.96 5.19 -1.02
N PHE A 127 -4.44 6.22 -0.36
CA PHE A 127 -4.16 6.19 1.07
C PHE A 127 -5.40 6.07 1.96
N THR A 128 -6.57 6.53 1.51
CA THR A 128 -7.80 6.42 2.31
C THR A 128 -8.26 4.97 2.51
N VAL A 129 -7.88 4.05 1.62
CA VAL A 129 -8.27 2.63 1.67
C VAL A 129 -7.08 1.68 1.86
N ASN A 130 -5.87 2.10 1.48
CA ASN A 130 -4.67 1.27 1.62
C ASN A 130 -3.95 1.45 2.95
N HIS A 131 -4.32 2.48 3.71
CA HIS A 131 -3.81 2.74 5.05
C HIS A 131 -4.93 2.62 6.09
N GLY A 132 -4.53 2.36 7.32
CA GLY A 132 -5.40 2.38 8.47
C GLY A 132 -4.77 3.08 9.66
N VAL A 133 -5.56 3.28 10.69
CA VAL A 133 -5.14 3.88 11.96
C VAL A 133 -5.47 2.91 13.09
N THR A 134 -4.47 2.58 13.91
CA THR A 134 -4.64 1.72 15.08
C THR A 134 -5.40 2.45 16.19
N GLU A 135 -5.85 1.71 17.21
CA GLU A 135 -6.50 2.32 18.40
C GLU A 135 -5.60 3.35 19.10
N GLU A 136 -4.27 3.20 19.00
CA GLU A 136 -3.30 4.17 19.54
C GLU A 136 -3.04 5.38 18.62
N GLY A 137 -3.75 5.49 17.50
CA GLY A 137 -3.60 6.60 16.56
C GLY A 137 -2.41 6.49 15.62
N ARG A 138 -1.78 5.30 15.50
CA ARG A 138 -0.65 5.06 14.58
C ARG A 138 -1.16 4.75 13.19
N VAL A 139 -0.55 5.37 12.17
CA VAL A 139 -0.82 5.04 10.76
C VAL A 139 -0.09 3.74 10.41
N VAL A 140 -0.75 2.86 9.66
CA VAL A 140 -0.21 1.58 9.17
C VAL A 140 -0.68 1.33 7.74
N ILE A 141 0.10 0.57 6.96
CA ILE A 141 -0.32 0.02 5.68
C ILE A 141 -1.23 -1.18 5.95
N ILE A 142 -2.38 -1.20 5.30
CA ILE A 142 -3.26 -2.36 5.32
C ILE A 142 -3.24 -3.11 4.00
N ASP A 143 -2.95 -2.50 2.84
CA ASP A 143 -2.83 -3.23 1.58
C ASP A 143 -1.38 -3.52 1.17
N ILE A 144 -0.92 -4.74 1.47
CA ILE A 144 0.41 -5.23 1.10
C ILE A 144 0.53 -5.48 -0.41
N GLY A 145 -0.59 -5.70 -1.12
CA GLY A 145 -0.58 -6.07 -2.53
C GLY A 145 -0.11 -4.97 -3.48
N GLU A 146 0.01 -3.75 -2.97
CA GLU A 146 0.38 -2.54 -3.71
C GLU A 146 1.69 -1.93 -3.22
N LEU A 147 2.54 -2.74 -2.58
CA LEU A 147 3.89 -2.33 -2.17
C LEU A 147 4.92 -2.56 -3.25
N THR A 148 5.94 -1.69 -3.26
CA THR A 148 7.21 -1.91 -3.95
C THR A 148 8.34 -1.91 -2.93
N PHE A 149 9.32 -2.78 -3.19
CA PHE A 149 10.61 -2.83 -2.49
C PHE A 149 11.74 -2.34 -3.42
N ASP A 150 11.40 -1.86 -4.60
CA ASP A 150 12.32 -1.29 -5.58
C ASP A 150 12.30 0.25 -5.46
N ARG A 151 13.46 0.79 -5.07
CA ARG A 151 13.67 2.23 -4.90
C ARG A 151 13.43 3.00 -6.18
N ASP A 152 13.84 2.49 -7.34
CA ASP A 152 13.75 3.20 -8.61
C ASP A 152 12.29 3.29 -9.07
N VAL A 153 11.49 2.26 -8.77
CA VAL A 153 10.02 2.31 -8.93
C VAL A 153 9.42 3.38 -8.03
N ALA A 154 9.82 3.45 -6.75
CA ALA A 154 9.35 4.48 -5.82
C ALA A 154 9.74 5.89 -6.29
N VAL A 155 10.99 6.11 -6.70
CA VAL A 155 11.48 7.38 -7.27
C VAL A 155 10.60 7.82 -8.44
N ARG A 156 10.32 6.91 -9.37
CA ARG A 156 9.47 7.20 -10.52
C ARG A 156 8.06 7.63 -10.08
N HIS A 157 7.45 6.94 -9.13
CA HIS A 157 6.12 7.30 -8.64
C HIS A 157 6.08 8.66 -7.95
N ILE A 158 7.14 9.01 -7.21
CA ILE A 158 7.28 10.33 -6.60
C ILE A 158 7.44 11.43 -7.65
N ARG A 159 8.33 11.25 -8.63
CA ARG A 159 8.51 12.19 -9.75
C ARG A 159 7.23 12.43 -10.54
N GLU A 160 6.48 11.36 -10.77
CA GLU A 160 5.22 11.40 -11.51
C GLU A 160 3.99 11.77 -10.66
N ARG A 161 4.20 12.12 -9.39
CA ARG A 161 3.17 12.52 -8.41
C ARG A 161 1.98 11.57 -8.43
N PHE A 162 2.23 10.26 -8.31
CA PHE A 162 1.19 9.23 -8.43
C PHE A 162 -0.01 9.45 -7.51
N TRP A 163 0.20 10.05 -6.34
CA TRP A 163 -0.87 10.44 -5.43
C TRP A 163 -1.94 11.34 -6.08
N GLU A 164 -1.61 12.17 -7.06
CA GLU A 164 -2.60 13.03 -7.74
C GLU A 164 -3.51 12.26 -8.70
N LYS A 165 -3.09 11.06 -9.08
CA LYS A 165 -3.84 10.14 -9.95
C LYS A 165 -4.62 9.10 -9.14
N ALA A 166 -4.37 9.02 -7.84
CA ALA A 166 -4.99 8.05 -6.95
C ALA A 166 -6.47 8.38 -6.74
N TRP A 167 -7.31 7.34 -6.65
CA TRP A 167 -8.74 7.51 -6.42
C TRP A 167 -9.05 8.28 -5.13
N SER A 168 -8.30 8.01 -4.05
CA SER A 168 -8.37 8.77 -2.80
C SER A 168 -8.30 10.27 -3.08
N PHE A 169 -7.30 10.71 -3.84
CA PHE A 169 -7.09 12.12 -4.14
C PHE A 169 -8.15 12.69 -5.08
N THR A 170 -8.48 12.00 -6.18
CA THR A 170 -9.36 12.53 -7.23
C THR A 170 -10.84 12.48 -6.87
N SER A 171 -11.25 11.63 -5.92
CA SER A 171 -12.66 11.28 -5.74
C SER A 171 -13.13 11.10 -4.30
N ASP A 172 -12.24 10.91 -3.32
CA ASP A 172 -12.64 10.60 -1.93
C ASP A 172 -12.43 11.78 -0.95
N LEU A 173 -11.66 12.80 -1.35
CA LEU A 173 -11.35 13.96 -0.51
C LEU A 173 -12.18 15.19 -0.87
N ASP A 174 -12.61 15.93 0.15
CA ASP A 174 -13.12 17.30 0.00
C ASP A 174 -12.03 18.25 -0.50
N ASP A 175 -12.42 19.32 -1.18
CA ASP A 175 -11.48 20.21 -1.88
C ASP A 175 -10.42 20.82 -0.95
N ASN A 176 -10.81 21.28 0.25
CA ASN A 176 -9.87 21.86 1.22
C ASN A 176 -8.86 20.83 1.75
N VAL A 177 -9.27 19.56 1.91
CA VAL A 177 -8.38 18.49 2.35
C VAL A 177 -7.47 18.06 1.20
N ARG A 178 -8.02 17.99 -0.03
CA ARG A 178 -7.27 17.68 -1.25
C ARG A 178 -6.17 18.70 -1.51
N GLU A 179 -6.47 20.00 -1.40
CA GLU A 179 -5.48 21.08 -1.53
C GLU A 179 -4.36 20.93 -0.50
N TYR A 180 -4.72 20.70 0.77
CA TYR A 180 -3.74 20.47 1.81
C TYR A 180 -2.87 19.24 1.54
N VAL A 181 -3.45 18.11 1.12
CA VAL A 181 -2.72 16.90 0.74
C VAL A 181 -1.75 17.18 -0.42
N ALA A 182 -2.20 17.91 -1.44
CA ALA A 182 -1.37 18.26 -2.59
C ALA A 182 -0.12 19.05 -2.17
N HIS A 183 -0.30 20.07 -1.33
CA HIS A 183 0.79 20.87 -0.78
C HIS A 183 1.70 20.03 0.12
N ALA A 184 1.11 19.33 1.09
CA ALA A 184 1.79 18.46 2.04
C ALA A 184 2.72 17.45 1.37
N PHE A 185 2.21 16.74 0.36
CA PHE A 185 2.95 15.68 -0.32
C PHE A 185 4.01 16.25 -1.25
N SER A 186 3.68 17.31 -2.01
CA SER A 186 4.65 17.93 -2.93
C SER A 186 5.87 18.49 -2.21
N ASP A 187 5.67 19.08 -1.03
CA ASP A 187 6.76 19.72 -0.28
C ASP A 187 7.59 18.70 0.51
N ARG A 188 6.96 17.64 1.02
CA ARG A 188 7.57 16.77 2.04
C ARG A 188 7.87 15.36 1.56
N LEU A 189 7.20 14.89 0.50
CA LEU A 189 7.43 13.58 -0.10
C LEU A 189 8.16 13.75 -1.44
N THR A 190 9.31 14.42 -1.41
CA THR A 190 10.12 14.68 -2.60
C THR A 190 11.04 13.51 -2.92
N GLU A 191 11.51 13.46 -4.18
CA GLU A 191 12.54 12.50 -4.59
C GLU A 191 13.79 12.59 -3.72
N LYS A 192 14.22 13.81 -3.40
CA LYS A 192 15.38 14.05 -2.54
C LYS A 192 15.19 13.36 -1.18
N VAL A 193 14.04 13.59 -0.53
CA VAL A 193 13.73 12.97 0.77
C VAL A 193 13.69 11.45 0.65
N LEU A 194 13.08 10.90 -0.40
CA LEU A 194 13.05 9.46 -0.66
C LEU A 194 14.49 8.89 -0.75
N VAL A 195 15.34 9.48 -1.59
CA VAL A 195 16.72 9.01 -1.81
C VAL A 195 17.57 9.11 -0.54
N GLU A 196 17.43 10.19 0.22
CA GLU A 196 18.17 10.40 1.48
C GLU A 196 17.69 9.46 2.59
N THR A 197 16.42 9.04 2.56
CA THR A 197 15.82 8.21 3.62
C THR A 197 15.86 6.71 3.30
N TRP A 198 15.94 6.32 2.02
CA TRP A 198 15.77 4.92 1.62
C TRP A 198 16.87 4.00 2.15
N VAL A 199 16.46 2.97 2.90
CA VAL A 199 17.35 1.89 3.36
C VAL A 199 16.78 0.56 2.88
N ASP A 200 17.54 -0.18 2.07
CA ASP A 200 17.08 -1.47 1.55
C ASP A 200 16.81 -2.46 2.70
N ALA A 201 15.58 -2.97 2.78
CA ALA A 201 15.24 -4.00 3.74
C ALA A 201 16.08 -5.26 3.47
N PRO A 202 16.84 -5.76 4.48
CA PRO A 202 17.62 -6.98 4.35
C PRO A 202 16.75 -8.18 3.94
N ILE A 203 17.32 -9.10 3.17
CA ILE A 203 16.67 -10.35 2.81
C ILE A 203 16.99 -11.39 3.88
N ILE A 204 15.97 -12.08 4.39
CA ILE A 204 16.12 -13.16 5.36
C ILE A 204 17.03 -14.24 4.75
N GLY A 205 18.16 -14.50 5.42
CA GLY A 205 19.13 -15.51 5.00
C GLY A 205 20.18 -15.02 3.98
N SER A 206 20.16 -13.75 3.55
CA SER A 206 21.36 -13.16 2.95
C SER A 206 22.31 -12.79 4.10
N GLU A 207 23.49 -13.40 4.16
CA GLU A 207 24.57 -12.87 4.99
C GLU A 207 24.74 -11.40 4.61
N ALA A 208 24.62 -10.50 5.59
CA ALA A 208 24.88 -9.10 5.34
C ALA A 208 26.32 -9.01 4.83
N ALA A 209 26.49 -8.68 3.54
CA ALA A 209 27.80 -8.38 2.99
C ALA A 209 28.39 -7.32 3.90
N SER A 210 29.36 -7.74 4.72
CA SER A 210 29.98 -6.85 5.69
C SER A 210 30.53 -5.68 4.88
N PRO A 211 30.21 -4.42 5.26
CA PRO A 211 30.72 -3.28 4.53
C PRO A 211 32.24 -3.44 4.47
N SER A 212 32.77 -3.61 3.25
CA SER A 212 34.20 -3.62 3.04
C SER A 212 34.68 -2.23 3.45
N ASN A 213 35.24 -2.13 4.65
CA ASN A 213 35.99 -0.96 5.07
C ASN A 213 37.21 -0.88 4.15
N SER A 214 37.05 -0.22 3.01
CA SER A 214 38.16 0.32 2.24
C SER A 214 38.68 1.54 3.00
N GLU A 215 39.70 1.32 3.81
CA GLU A 215 40.64 2.35 4.27
C GLU A 215 41.38 2.99 3.09
#